data_AF-A0A0C3I7U6-F1
#
_entry.id   AF-A0A0C3I7U6-F1
#
_cell.length_a   1.000
_cell.length_b   1.000
_cell.length_c   1.000
_cell.angle_alpha   90.00
_cell.angle_beta   90.00
_cell.angle_gamma   90.00
#
_symmetry.space_group_name_H-M   'P 1'
#
loop_
_entity.id
_entity.type
_entity.pdbx_description
1 polymer ?
#
loop_
_entity_poly.entity_id
_entity_poly.type
_entity_poly.pdbx_seq_one_letter_code
_entity_poly.pdbx_strand_id
1 'polypeptide(L)'
;MPTQSLRAALLTLGGEGLPWSVASWQALTRIPGEPWSTVDNAPDDSPSLYVPEWTTRVANQVRSFATTVWGMASAAQDAYIAKRDADNDSAGRTAWAAFVSKRSGQWGINRLIDDVLETAGRSPIQILCDFKTPSLPTAEAAQIYDCATPLAQKLFGDEAFLGTSSLLKGEVVKFCRTILSLSWNRYRKAVSRDVRLMDSLYEMVTQSWIGECDHGINHLLSDILVHSVQR
;
A
#
# COMPACT_ATOMS: atom_id res chain seq x y z
N MET A 1 10.61 -7.32 -6.98
CA MET A 1 9.83 -6.10 -6.63
C MET A 1 8.44 -6.25 -7.22
N PRO A 2 7.36 -5.75 -6.59
CA PRO A 2 6.09 -5.61 -7.29
C PRO A 2 6.33 -4.74 -8.52
N THR A 3 6.13 -5.33 -9.68
CA THR A 3 6.27 -4.66 -10.98
C THR A 3 5.15 -3.65 -11.21
N GLN A 4 4.03 -3.80 -10.50
CA GLN A 4 2.82 -3.03 -10.71
C GLN A 4 2.47 -2.14 -9.50
N SER A 5 2.06 -0.89 -9.78
CA SER A 5 1.55 0.05 -8.78
C SER A 5 0.06 -0.17 -8.50
N LEU A 6 -0.46 0.26 -7.34
CA LEU A 6 -1.90 0.12 -7.00
C LEU A 6 -2.81 0.70 -8.08
N ARG A 7 -2.48 1.89 -8.61
CA ARG A 7 -3.22 2.53 -9.70
C ARG A 7 -3.25 1.69 -10.98
N ALA A 8 -2.18 0.97 -11.28
CA ALA A 8 -2.11 0.11 -12.45
C ALA A 8 -2.92 -1.17 -12.21
N ALA A 9 -2.75 -1.79 -11.05
CA ALA A 9 -3.48 -2.99 -10.66
C ALA A 9 -5.00 -2.77 -10.65
N LEU A 10 -5.47 -1.63 -10.12
CA LEU A 10 -6.89 -1.26 -10.15
C LEU A 10 -7.43 -1.00 -11.55
N LEU A 11 -6.63 -0.37 -12.41
CA LEU A 11 -7.06 -0.07 -13.78
C LEU A 11 -7.16 -1.35 -14.60
N THR A 12 -6.17 -2.25 -14.51
CA THR A 12 -6.20 -3.55 -15.18
C THR A 12 -7.37 -4.40 -14.69
N LEU A 13 -7.61 -4.43 -13.37
CA LEU A 13 -8.78 -5.12 -12.80
C LEU A 13 -10.10 -4.59 -13.37
N GLY A 14 -10.16 -3.28 -13.67
CA GLY A 14 -11.23 -2.58 -14.40
C GLY A 14 -11.67 -3.27 -15.68
N GLY A 15 -10.72 -3.80 -16.46
CA GLY A 15 -11.02 -4.44 -17.75
C GLY A 15 -11.83 -5.73 -17.62
N GLU A 16 -11.81 -6.36 -16.44
CA GLU A 16 -12.60 -7.56 -16.12
C GLU A 16 -13.97 -7.22 -15.51
N GLY A 17 -14.38 -5.95 -15.54
CA GLY A 17 -15.62 -5.49 -14.90
C GLY A 17 -15.56 -5.43 -13.37
N LEU A 18 -14.37 -5.60 -12.79
CA LEU A 18 -14.09 -5.49 -11.37
C LEU A 18 -13.29 -4.20 -11.08
N PRO A 19 -13.26 -3.68 -9.86
CA PRO A 19 -14.07 -4.06 -8.71
C PRO A 19 -15.33 -3.20 -8.56
N TRP A 20 -15.60 -2.30 -9.52
CA TRP A 20 -16.55 -1.19 -9.36
C TRP A 20 -18.01 -1.59 -9.24
N SER A 21 -18.37 -2.78 -9.74
CA SER A 21 -19.71 -3.36 -9.64
C SER A 21 -19.94 -4.18 -8.36
N VAL A 22 -18.88 -4.45 -7.58
CA VAL A 22 -18.93 -5.40 -6.46
C VAL A 22 -19.39 -4.72 -5.18
N ALA A 23 -20.45 -5.23 -4.55
CA ALA A 23 -21.06 -4.61 -3.38
C ALA A 23 -20.08 -4.44 -2.20
N SER A 24 -19.22 -5.43 -1.92
CA SER A 24 -18.21 -5.33 -0.86
C SER A 24 -17.19 -4.22 -1.15
N TRP A 25 -16.78 -4.06 -2.41
CA TRP A 25 -15.88 -3.00 -2.83
C TRP A 25 -16.54 -1.63 -2.74
N GLN A 26 -17.79 -1.51 -3.17
CA GLN A 26 -18.56 -0.27 -3.08
C GLN A 26 -18.78 0.14 -1.61
N ALA A 27 -19.08 -0.81 -0.73
CA ALA A 27 -19.21 -0.56 0.71
C ALA A 27 -17.88 -0.09 1.32
N LEU A 28 -16.77 -0.69 0.91
CA LEU A 28 -15.43 -0.32 1.36
C LEU A 28 -15.00 1.08 0.89
N THR A 29 -15.22 1.37 -0.39
CA THR A 29 -14.71 2.59 -1.04
C THR A 29 -15.70 3.76 -1.03
N ARG A 30 -16.98 3.47 -0.78
CA ARG A 30 -18.12 4.39 -0.93
C ARG A 30 -18.27 4.95 -2.35
N ILE A 31 -17.85 4.18 -3.35
CA ILE A 31 -17.96 4.54 -4.77
C ILE A 31 -18.98 3.59 -5.39
N PRO A 32 -20.18 4.06 -5.79
CA PRO A 32 -21.29 3.19 -6.21
C PRO A 32 -21.15 2.54 -7.59
N GLY A 33 -20.08 2.82 -8.33
CA GLY A 33 -19.91 2.34 -9.70
C GLY A 33 -18.57 2.73 -10.31
N GLU A 34 -18.46 2.64 -11.63
CA GLU A 34 -17.20 2.93 -12.32
C GLU A 34 -16.83 4.41 -12.19
N PRO A 35 -15.58 4.75 -11.79
CA PRO A 35 -15.19 6.14 -11.55
C PRO A 35 -15.38 7.06 -12.76
N TRP A 36 -15.33 6.50 -13.98
CA TRP A 36 -15.48 7.21 -15.24
C TRP A 36 -16.92 7.18 -15.80
N SER A 37 -17.92 6.74 -15.04
CA SER A 37 -19.32 6.83 -15.47
C SER A 37 -19.81 8.28 -15.54
N THR A 38 -20.58 8.58 -16.58
CA THR A 38 -21.19 9.88 -16.86
C THR A 38 -22.68 9.71 -17.11
N VAL A 39 -23.45 10.80 -16.95
CA VAL A 39 -24.85 10.82 -17.36
C VAL A 39 -24.93 10.96 -18.87
N ASP A 40 -25.84 10.22 -19.50
CA ASP A 40 -26.03 10.27 -20.96
C ASP A 40 -26.31 11.69 -21.44
N ASN A 41 -25.56 12.13 -22.45
CA ASN A 41 -25.64 13.48 -23.04
C ASN A 41 -25.35 14.64 -22.07
N ALA A 42 -24.67 14.39 -20.94
CA ALA A 42 -24.24 15.46 -20.06
C ALA A 42 -23.21 16.39 -20.73
N PRO A 43 -23.32 17.72 -20.54
CA PRO A 43 -22.28 18.66 -20.97
C PRO A 43 -20.91 18.33 -20.37
N ASP A 44 -19.85 18.63 -21.12
CA ASP A 44 -18.45 18.34 -20.77
C ASP A 44 -18.01 18.88 -19.41
N ASP A 45 -18.54 20.04 -19.01
CA ASP A 45 -18.20 20.72 -17.75
C ASP A 45 -19.08 20.28 -16.56
N SER A 46 -20.07 19.41 -16.80
CA SER A 46 -20.92 18.88 -15.72
C SER A 46 -20.12 17.95 -14.81
N PRO A 47 -20.45 17.85 -13.51
CA PRO A 47 -19.84 16.85 -12.63
C PRO A 47 -20.05 15.42 -13.13
N SER A 48 -19.05 14.56 -12.98
CA SER A 48 -19.18 13.12 -13.26
C SER A 48 -20.06 12.42 -12.22
N LEU A 49 -20.57 11.24 -12.56
CA LEU A 49 -21.62 10.58 -11.79
C LEU A 49 -21.17 10.13 -10.40
N TYR A 50 -19.99 9.50 -10.29
CA TYR A 50 -19.50 8.90 -9.04
C TYR A 50 -18.23 9.55 -8.49
N VAL A 51 -17.59 10.44 -9.26
CA VAL A 51 -16.44 11.23 -8.82
C VAL A 51 -16.75 12.71 -9.04
N PRO A 52 -17.41 13.38 -8.07
CA PRO A 52 -17.86 14.76 -8.24
C PRO A 52 -16.73 15.76 -8.49
N GLU A 53 -15.49 15.41 -8.15
CA GLU A 53 -14.31 16.23 -8.44
C GLU A 53 -13.87 16.20 -9.91
N TRP A 54 -14.42 15.29 -10.70
CA TRP A 54 -14.21 15.22 -12.14
C TRP A 54 -15.38 15.85 -12.88
N THR A 55 -15.08 16.48 -14.02
CA THR A 55 -16.11 16.81 -15.01
C THR A 55 -16.36 15.61 -15.92
N THR A 56 -17.47 15.62 -16.66
CA THR A 56 -17.79 14.66 -17.74
C THR A 56 -16.62 14.51 -18.70
N ARG A 57 -15.98 15.61 -19.09
CA ARG A 57 -14.78 15.60 -19.94
C ARG A 57 -13.64 14.80 -19.32
N VAL A 58 -13.33 15.01 -18.05
CA VAL A 58 -12.26 14.29 -17.35
C VAL A 58 -12.60 12.80 -17.23
N ALA A 59 -13.84 12.46 -16.88
CA ALA A 59 -14.29 11.07 -16.81
C ALA A 59 -14.16 10.37 -18.18
N ASN A 60 -14.56 11.03 -19.27
CA ASN A 60 -14.41 10.51 -20.63
C ASN A 60 -12.93 10.32 -21.02
N GLN A 61 -12.04 11.24 -20.63
CA GLN A 61 -10.59 11.09 -20.85
C GLN A 61 -10.02 9.90 -20.08
N VAL A 62 -10.45 9.69 -18.83
CA VAL A 62 -10.06 8.51 -18.04
C VAL A 62 -10.57 7.23 -18.69
N ARG A 63 -11.82 7.22 -19.15
CA ARG A 63 -12.42 6.08 -19.87
C ARG A 63 -11.67 5.75 -21.15
N SER A 64 -11.31 6.75 -21.95
CA SER A 64 -10.52 6.57 -23.17
C SER A 64 -9.17 5.94 -22.85
N PHE A 65 -8.44 6.51 -21.89
CA PHE A 65 -7.16 5.96 -21.42
C PHE A 65 -7.29 4.52 -20.91
N ALA A 66 -8.31 4.22 -20.11
CA ALA A 66 -8.57 2.87 -19.60
C ALA A 66 -8.82 1.88 -20.75
N THR A 67 -9.66 2.27 -21.71
CA THR A 67 -9.97 1.47 -22.91
C THR A 67 -8.71 1.18 -23.73
N THR A 68 -7.86 2.18 -23.93
CA THR A 68 -6.56 2.02 -24.59
C THR A 68 -5.70 0.99 -23.86
N VAL A 69 -5.60 1.06 -22.53
CA VAL A 69 -4.84 0.11 -21.71
C VAL A 69 -5.39 -1.30 -21.83
N TRP A 70 -6.71 -1.48 -21.78
CA TRP A 70 -7.33 -2.81 -21.87
C TRP A 70 -7.18 -3.44 -23.25
N GLY A 71 -7.05 -2.63 -24.31
CA GLY A 71 -6.74 -3.10 -25.66
C GLY A 71 -5.26 -3.52 -25.85
N MET A 72 -4.38 -3.24 -24.89
CA MET A 72 -2.96 -3.60 -24.98
C MET A 72 -2.68 -4.99 -24.41
N ALA A 73 -1.62 -5.63 -24.91
CA ALA A 73 -1.07 -6.84 -24.32
C ALA A 73 -0.67 -6.61 -22.84
N SER A 74 -0.98 -7.57 -21.96
CA SER A 74 -0.76 -7.48 -20.50
C SER A 74 0.66 -7.03 -20.13
N ALA A 75 1.69 -7.48 -20.87
CA ALA A 75 3.08 -7.10 -20.64
C ALA A 75 3.40 -5.62 -20.91
N ALA A 76 2.61 -4.93 -21.74
CA ALA A 76 2.79 -3.52 -22.09
C ALA A 76 1.98 -2.56 -21.21
N GLN A 77 0.94 -3.06 -20.52
CA GLN A 77 0.01 -2.24 -19.75
C GLN A 77 0.72 -1.44 -18.65
N ASP A 78 1.55 -2.10 -17.84
CA ASP A 78 2.21 -1.45 -16.69
C ASP A 78 3.13 -0.30 -17.11
N ALA A 79 3.92 -0.52 -18.17
CA ALA A 79 4.80 0.50 -18.74
C ALA A 79 3.98 1.68 -19.28
N TYR A 80 2.87 1.40 -19.96
CA TYR A 80 1.99 2.44 -20.52
C TYR A 80 1.30 3.27 -19.43
N ILE A 81 0.83 2.63 -18.36
CA ILE A 81 0.19 3.31 -17.22
C ILE A 81 1.20 4.17 -16.46
N ALA A 82 2.47 3.75 -16.39
CA ALA A 82 3.52 4.48 -15.69
C ALA A 82 4.15 5.62 -16.52
N LYS A 83 3.91 5.64 -17.84
CA LYS A 83 4.47 6.58 -18.81
C LYS A 83 4.17 8.03 -18.44
N ARG A 84 5.14 8.94 -18.65
CA ARG A 84 5.05 10.37 -18.28
C ARG A 84 4.99 11.33 -19.48
N ASP A 85 4.80 10.80 -20.68
CA ASP A 85 4.81 11.61 -21.90
C ASP A 85 3.48 12.37 -22.08
N ALA A 86 3.56 13.54 -22.72
CA ALA A 86 2.43 14.35 -23.11
C ALA A 86 1.76 13.80 -24.39
N ASP A 87 1.19 12.60 -24.29
CA ASP A 87 0.39 11.97 -25.34
C ASP A 87 -1.12 12.23 -25.16
N ASN A 88 -1.94 11.74 -26.10
CA ASN A 88 -3.39 11.93 -26.09
C ASN A 88 -4.07 11.41 -24.81
N ASP A 89 -3.45 10.43 -24.14
CA ASP A 89 -3.97 9.82 -22.91
C ASP A 89 -3.38 10.43 -21.63
N SER A 90 -2.46 11.39 -21.74
CA SER A 90 -1.76 11.99 -20.60
C SER A 90 -2.71 12.63 -19.58
N ALA A 91 -3.78 13.28 -20.04
CA ALA A 91 -4.80 13.89 -19.19
C ALA A 91 -5.57 12.83 -18.37
N GLY A 92 -6.08 11.79 -19.05
CA GLY A 92 -6.78 10.67 -18.40
C GLY A 92 -5.88 9.90 -17.44
N ARG A 93 -4.64 9.61 -17.84
CA ARG A 93 -3.62 8.96 -17.00
C ARG A 93 -3.32 9.76 -15.73
N THR A 94 -3.18 11.08 -15.85
CA THR A 94 -2.91 11.97 -14.72
C THR A 94 -4.10 12.06 -13.77
N ALA A 95 -5.31 12.25 -14.31
CA ALA A 95 -6.53 12.28 -13.52
C ALA A 95 -6.75 10.97 -12.74
N TRP A 96 -6.56 9.82 -13.40
CA TRP A 96 -6.62 8.50 -12.78
C TRP A 96 -5.61 8.34 -11.63
N ALA A 97 -4.34 8.67 -11.90
CA ALA A 97 -3.28 8.58 -10.89
C ALA A 97 -3.57 9.48 -9.68
N ALA A 98 -4.05 10.70 -9.90
CA ALA A 98 -4.41 11.63 -8.83
C ALA A 98 -5.58 11.11 -8.00
N PHE A 99 -6.63 10.58 -8.64
CA PHE A 99 -7.78 10.00 -7.97
C PHE A 99 -7.41 8.82 -7.05
N VAL A 100 -6.67 7.84 -7.58
CA VAL A 100 -6.23 6.69 -6.77
C VAL A 100 -5.33 7.13 -5.62
N SER A 101 -4.40 8.06 -5.87
CA SER A 101 -3.49 8.55 -4.83
C SER A 101 -4.23 9.27 -3.70
N LYS A 102 -5.20 10.13 -4.05
CA LYS A 102 -6.02 10.87 -3.08
C LYS A 102 -6.90 9.96 -2.23
N ARG A 103 -7.49 8.92 -2.83
CA ARG A 103 -8.49 8.08 -2.15
C ARG A 103 -7.96 6.78 -1.54
N SER A 104 -6.84 6.25 -2.02
CA SER A 104 -6.32 4.95 -1.56
C SER A 104 -6.07 4.86 -0.05
N GLY A 105 -5.68 5.97 0.59
CA GLY A 105 -5.54 6.03 2.06
C GLY A 105 -6.87 5.93 2.82
N GLN A 106 -7.99 6.28 2.19
CA GLN A 106 -9.32 6.32 2.80
C GLN A 106 -10.10 5.01 2.63
N TRP A 107 -9.73 4.18 1.65
CA TRP A 107 -10.43 2.93 1.34
C TRP A 107 -10.20 1.81 2.36
N GLY A 108 -9.40 2.01 3.41
CA GLY A 108 -9.19 0.97 4.44
C GLY A 108 -8.53 -0.33 3.94
N ILE A 109 -8.05 -0.38 2.69
CA ILE A 109 -7.44 -1.59 2.09
C ILE A 109 -6.25 -2.07 2.92
N ASN A 110 -5.43 -1.15 3.42
CA ASN A 110 -4.28 -1.49 4.27
C ASN A 110 -4.72 -2.19 5.56
N ARG A 111 -5.81 -1.70 6.18
CA ARG A 111 -6.37 -2.31 7.39
C ARG A 111 -6.89 -3.72 7.10
N LEU A 112 -7.57 -3.92 5.97
CA LEU A 112 -8.01 -5.26 5.56
C LEU A 112 -6.82 -6.21 5.35
N ILE A 113 -5.72 -5.71 4.76
CA ILE A 113 -4.49 -6.50 4.60
C ILE A 113 -3.90 -6.85 5.98
N ASP A 114 -3.84 -5.89 6.90
CA ASP A 114 -3.37 -6.11 8.27
C ASP A 114 -4.19 -7.19 8.97
N ASP A 115 -5.53 -7.06 8.95
CA ASP A 115 -6.45 -8.02 9.57
C ASP A 115 -6.27 -9.44 8.98
N VAL A 116 -6.08 -9.55 7.66
CA VAL A 116 -5.87 -10.84 6.98
C VAL A 116 -4.52 -11.45 7.35
N LEU A 117 -3.46 -10.64 7.37
CA LEU A 117 -2.12 -11.11 7.75
C LEU A 117 -2.10 -11.56 9.20
N GLU A 118 -2.71 -10.79 10.11
CA GLU A 118 -2.81 -11.14 11.53
C GLU A 118 -3.60 -12.44 11.74
N THR A 119 -4.77 -12.58 11.11
CA THR A 119 -5.57 -13.81 11.17
C THR A 119 -4.78 -15.03 10.67
N ALA A 120 -3.92 -14.83 9.68
CA ALA A 120 -3.08 -15.88 9.11
C ALA A 120 -1.76 -16.12 9.88
N GLY A 121 -1.54 -15.44 11.02
CA GLY A 121 -0.30 -15.55 11.80
C GLY A 121 0.93 -14.97 11.08
N ARG A 122 0.72 -14.07 10.12
CA ARG A 122 1.74 -13.50 9.22
C ARG A 122 1.86 -11.98 9.38
N SER A 123 1.43 -11.43 10.53
CA SER A 123 1.69 -10.01 10.81
C SER A 123 3.20 -9.75 10.88
N PRO A 124 3.66 -8.51 10.59
CA PRO A 124 5.07 -8.15 10.67
C PRO A 124 5.75 -8.57 11.98
N ILE A 125 5.08 -8.34 13.12
CA ILE A 125 5.64 -8.65 14.45
C ILE A 125 5.78 -10.16 14.63
N GLN A 126 4.74 -10.94 14.29
CA GLN A 126 4.79 -12.41 14.38
C GLN A 126 5.93 -12.97 13.53
N ILE A 127 6.08 -12.50 12.29
CA ILE A 127 7.16 -12.96 11.40
C ILE A 127 8.54 -12.63 11.97
N LEU A 128 8.76 -11.45 12.54
CA LEU A 128 10.03 -11.10 13.18
C LEU A 128 10.33 -12.03 14.37
N CYS A 129 9.34 -12.33 15.19
CA CYS A 129 9.46 -13.25 16.33
C CYS A 129 9.78 -14.68 15.87
N ASP A 130 9.03 -15.19 14.89
CA ASP A 130 9.14 -16.57 14.41
C ASP A 130 10.49 -16.82 13.71
N PHE A 131 10.92 -15.86 12.87
CA PHE A 131 12.22 -15.94 12.18
C PHE A 131 13.40 -15.52 13.06
N LYS A 132 13.16 -15.00 14.27
CA LYS A 132 14.19 -14.49 15.20
C LYS A 132 15.18 -13.55 14.52
N THR A 133 14.64 -12.61 13.74
CA THR A 133 15.41 -11.68 12.89
C THR A 133 15.00 -10.25 13.19
N PRO A 134 15.94 -9.28 13.15
CA PRO A 134 15.61 -7.86 13.25
C PRO A 134 15.03 -7.30 11.95
N SER A 135 15.00 -8.09 10.86
CA SER A 135 14.56 -7.63 9.55
C SER A 135 13.52 -8.55 8.94
N LEU A 136 12.48 -7.96 8.35
CA LEU A 136 11.44 -8.72 7.67
C LEU A 136 11.98 -9.40 6.40
N PRO A 137 11.71 -10.71 6.22
CA PRO A 137 12.15 -11.46 5.05
C PRO A 137 11.38 -11.04 3.79
N THR A 138 11.69 -11.68 2.66
CA THR A 138 10.94 -11.44 1.41
C THR A 138 9.48 -11.89 1.54
N ALA A 139 8.61 -11.38 0.67
CA ALA A 139 7.19 -11.75 0.67
C ALA A 139 6.99 -13.27 0.46
N GLU A 140 7.85 -13.85 -0.37
CA GLU A 140 7.87 -15.29 -0.67
C GLU A 140 8.27 -16.10 0.56
N ALA A 141 9.34 -15.69 1.26
CA ALA A 141 9.80 -16.36 2.47
C ALA A 141 8.81 -16.23 3.64
N ALA A 142 8.13 -15.08 3.75
CA ALA A 142 7.05 -14.87 4.71
C ALA A 142 5.72 -15.53 4.29
N GLN A 143 5.66 -16.15 3.11
CA GLN A 143 4.47 -16.83 2.59
C GLN A 143 3.20 -15.96 2.60
N ILE A 144 3.33 -14.65 2.40
CA ILE A 144 2.18 -13.72 2.49
C ILE A 144 1.18 -13.92 1.35
N TYR A 145 1.59 -14.55 0.24
CA TYR A 145 0.73 -14.77 -0.92
C TYR A 145 -0.34 -15.85 -0.67
N ASP A 146 -0.19 -16.68 0.35
CA ASP A 146 -1.23 -17.62 0.80
C ASP A 146 -2.47 -16.86 1.30
N CYS A 147 -2.29 -15.60 1.71
CA CYS A 147 -3.36 -14.70 2.11
C CYS A 147 -4.16 -14.12 0.93
N ALA A 148 -3.82 -14.43 -0.33
CA ALA A 148 -4.53 -13.87 -1.48
C ALA A 148 -6.02 -14.26 -1.51
N THR A 149 -6.36 -15.50 -1.18
CA THR A 149 -7.76 -15.98 -1.13
C THR A 149 -8.60 -15.31 -0.05
N PRO A 150 -8.20 -15.31 1.24
CA PRO A 150 -8.98 -14.62 2.27
C PRO A 150 -9.07 -13.10 2.01
N LEU A 151 -8.04 -12.50 1.41
CA LEU A 151 -8.09 -11.10 1.01
C LEU A 151 -9.08 -10.86 -0.13
N ALA A 152 -9.08 -11.70 -1.16
CA ALA A 152 -10.01 -11.62 -2.27
C ALA A 152 -11.46 -11.76 -1.82
N GLN A 153 -11.76 -12.70 -0.92
CA GLN A 153 -13.10 -12.85 -0.34
C GLN A 153 -13.55 -11.58 0.40
N LYS A 154 -12.66 -10.95 1.19
CA LYS A 154 -13.00 -9.72 1.91
C LYS A 154 -13.20 -8.52 0.99
N LEU A 155 -12.44 -8.44 -0.10
CA LEU A 155 -12.49 -7.31 -1.02
C LEU A 155 -13.64 -7.42 -2.02
N PHE A 156 -13.85 -8.61 -2.57
CA PHE A 156 -14.74 -8.82 -3.72
C PHE A 156 -15.82 -9.88 -3.50
N GLY A 157 -15.96 -10.44 -2.30
CA GLY A 157 -16.99 -11.46 -2.04
C GLY A 157 -16.88 -12.66 -2.97
N ASP A 158 -18.03 -13.16 -3.40
CA ASP A 158 -18.13 -14.33 -4.27
C ASP A 158 -17.73 -13.99 -5.72
N GLU A 159 -17.78 -12.70 -6.10
CA GLU A 159 -17.38 -12.21 -7.41
C GLU A 159 -15.87 -12.35 -7.67
N ALA A 160 -15.07 -12.64 -6.64
CA ALA A 160 -13.67 -13.01 -6.77
C ALA A 160 -13.44 -14.35 -7.50
N PHE A 161 -14.42 -15.25 -7.47
CA PHE A 161 -14.25 -16.66 -7.83
C PHE A 161 -14.79 -16.97 -9.24
N LEU A 162 -14.29 -18.08 -9.81
CA LEU A 162 -14.75 -18.61 -11.09
C LEU A 162 -16.00 -19.45 -10.88
N GLY A 163 -17.17 -18.86 -11.12
CA GLY A 163 -18.46 -19.55 -11.01
C GLY A 163 -18.68 -20.10 -9.60
N THR A 164 -18.99 -21.40 -9.49
CA THR A 164 -19.17 -22.09 -8.21
C THR A 164 -17.89 -22.75 -7.68
N SER A 165 -16.73 -22.49 -8.30
CA SER A 165 -15.46 -23.09 -7.86
C SER A 165 -14.81 -22.28 -6.74
N SER A 166 -13.89 -22.90 -6.01
CA SER A 166 -13.01 -22.23 -5.04
C SER A 166 -11.80 -21.54 -5.69
N LEU A 167 -11.75 -21.50 -7.03
CA LEU A 167 -10.64 -20.91 -7.77
C LEU A 167 -10.89 -19.42 -8.01
N LEU A 168 -9.89 -18.60 -7.68
CA LEU A 168 -9.92 -17.17 -7.94
C LEU A 168 -9.73 -16.87 -9.43
N LYS A 169 -10.36 -15.79 -9.90
CA LYS A 169 -10.06 -15.20 -11.21
C LYS A 169 -8.59 -14.78 -11.28
N GLY A 170 -7.95 -14.99 -12.43
CA GLY A 170 -6.51 -14.71 -12.62
C GLY A 170 -6.12 -13.26 -12.29
N GLU A 171 -6.92 -12.29 -12.75
CA GLU A 171 -6.68 -10.87 -12.47
C GLU A 171 -6.92 -10.52 -10.99
N VAL A 172 -7.82 -11.21 -10.30
CA VAL A 172 -8.02 -11.06 -8.84
C VAL A 172 -6.80 -11.56 -8.08
N VAL A 173 -6.22 -12.70 -8.48
CA VAL A 173 -4.96 -13.20 -7.90
C VAL A 173 -3.83 -12.19 -8.12
N LYS A 174 -3.68 -11.69 -9.35
CA LYS A 174 -2.67 -10.69 -9.70
C LYS A 174 -2.83 -9.41 -8.88
N PHE A 175 -4.07 -8.93 -8.73
CA PHE A 175 -4.39 -7.77 -7.91
C PHE A 175 -4.03 -7.99 -6.44
N CYS A 176 -4.52 -9.07 -5.83
CA CYS A 176 -4.30 -9.38 -4.42
C CYS A 176 -2.80 -9.53 -4.10
N ARG A 177 -2.06 -10.27 -4.94
CA ARG A 177 -0.60 -10.40 -4.80
C ARG A 177 0.09 -9.05 -4.90
N THR A 178 -0.34 -8.19 -5.82
CA THR A 178 0.25 -6.85 -5.98
C THR A 178 0.06 -6.00 -4.73
N ILE A 179 -1.15 -5.91 -4.18
CA ILE A 179 -1.41 -5.11 -2.97
C ILE A 179 -0.74 -5.69 -1.71
N LEU A 180 -0.61 -7.02 -1.62
CA LEU A 180 0.17 -7.69 -0.59
C LEU A 180 1.66 -7.34 -0.69
N SER A 181 2.25 -7.44 -1.89
CA SER A 181 3.66 -7.06 -2.10
C SER A 181 3.90 -5.59 -1.79
N LEU A 182 3.01 -4.69 -2.20
CA LEU A 182 3.13 -3.25 -1.91
C LEU A 182 3.10 -3.00 -0.39
N SER A 183 2.17 -3.62 0.32
CA SER A 183 2.03 -3.49 1.77
C SER A 183 3.22 -4.09 2.51
N TRP A 184 3.67 -5.28 2.11
CA TRP A 184 4.84 -5.92 2.70
C TRP A 184 6.11 -5.08 2.54
N ASN A 185 6.34 -4.52 1.35
CA ASN A 185 7.47 -3.62 1.15
C ASN A 185 7.39 -2.35 2.00
N ARG A 186 6.18 -1.84 2.27
CA ARG A 186 5.99 -0.75 3.25
C ARG A 186 6.41 -1.20 4.65
N TYR A 187 5.99 -2.37 5.12
CA TYR A 187 6.39 -2.89 6.42
C TYR A 187 7.90 -3.11 6.51
N ARG A 188 8.52 -3.70 5.49
CA ARG A 188 9.98 -3.88 5.44
C ARG A 188 10.71 -2.56 5.62
N LYS A 189 10.29 -1.51 4.90
CA LYS A 189 10.87 -0.15 5.03
C LYS A 189 10.64 0.45 6.40
N ALA A 190 9.44 0.29 6.97
CA ALA A 190 9.11 0.79 8.30
C ALA A 190 9.98 0.11 9.37
N VAL A 191 10.03 -1.22 9.39
CA VAL A 191 10.86 -2.00 10.32
C VAL A 191 12.33 -1.62 10.18
N SER A 192 12.88 -1.54 8.95
CA SER A 192 14.27 -1.12 8.76
C SER A 192 14.56 0.28 9.27
N ARG A 193 13.61 1.21 9.18
CA ARG A 193 13.75 2.56 9.75
C ARG A 193 13.69 2.51 11.27
N ASP A 194 12.76 1.76 11.82
CA ASP A 194 12.53 1.69 13.27
C ASP A 194 13.72 1.02 13.97
N VAL A 195 14.32 -0.01 13.37
CA VAL A 195 15.59 -0.61 13.84
C VAL A 195 16.71 0.43 13.89
N ARG A 196 16.92 1.19 12.82
CA ARG A 196 17.96 2.24 12.79
C ARG A 196 17.72 3.32 13.84
N LEU A 197 16.46 3.65 14.10
CA LEU A 197 16.10 4.61 15.14
C LEU A 197 16.43 4.05 16.53
N MET A 198 16.11 2.77 16.79
CA MET A 198 16.43 2.12 18.05
C MET A 198 17.94 2.04 18.29
N ASP A 199 18.73 1.71 17.26
CA ASP A 199 20.20 1.69 17.36
C ASP A 199 20.75 3.07 17.73
N SER A 200 20.27 4.13 17.07
CA SER A 200 20.68 5.51 17.38
C SER A 200 20.28 5.96 18.79
N LEU A 201 19.08 5.59 19.25
CA LEU A 201 18.64 5.89 20.62
C LEU A 201 19.46 5.13 21.65
N TYR A 202 19.80 3.87 21.36
CA TYR A 202 20.64 3.05 22.23
C TYR A 202 22.05 3.63 22.37
N GLU A 203 22.66 4.06 21.27
CA GLU A 203 23.95 4.76 21.28
C GLU A 203 23.89 6.05 22.10
N MET A 204 22.83 6.85 21.93
CA MET A 204 22.65 8.10 22.68
C MET A 204 22.51 7.87 24.19
N VAL A 205 21.69 6.89 24.60
CA VAL A 205 21.54 6.51 26.01
C VAL A 205 22.86 5.98 26.58
N THR A 206 23.57 5.15 25.80
CA THR A 206 24.88 4.61 26.22
C THR A 206 25.90 5.72 26.42
N GLN A 207 25.97 6.69 25.51
CA GLN A 207 26.87 7.85 25.66
C GLN A 207 26.49 8.74 26.84
N SER A 208 25.19 8.98 27.06
CA SER A 208 24.71 9.73 28.24
C SER A 208 25.10 9.04 29.54
N TRP A 209 24.89 7.72 29.61
CA TRP A 209 25.23 6.93 30.79
C TRP A 209 26.74 6.91 31.07
N ILE A 210 27.57 6.81 30.04
CA ILE A 210 29.03 6.92 30.17
C ILE A 210 29.42 8.32 30.68
N GLY A 211 28.85 9.38 30.10
CA GLY A 211 29.14 10.76 30.51
C GLY A 211 28.72 11.07 31.94
N GLU A 212 27.59 10.54 32.41
CA GLU A 212 27.14 10.64 33.81
C GLU A 212 28.05 9.87 34.76
N CYS A 213 28.46 8.65 34.40
CA CYS A 213 29.43 7.87 35.17
C CYS A 213 30.78 8.60 35.28
N ASP A 214 31.28 9.18 34.19
CA ASP A 214 32.54 9.92 34.17
C ASP A 214 32.46 11.22 34.99
N HIS A 215 31.33 11.92 34.99
CA HIS A 215 31.10 13.08 35.87
C HIS A 215 31.01 12.68 37.35
N GLY A 216 30.32 11.58 37.66
CA GLY A 216 30.19 11.08 39.03
C GLY A 216 31.54 10.65 39.64
N ILE A 217 32.41 10.02 38.85
CA ILE A 217 33.76 9.63 39.28
C ILE A 217 34.65 10.86 39.50
N ASN A 218 34.59 11.85 38.60
CA ASN A 218 35.39 13.08 38.75
C ASN A 218 34.95 13.92 39.96
N HIS A 219 33.66 13.98 40.27
CA HIS A 219 33.15 14.67 41.48
C HIS A 219 33.57 13.96 42.78
N LEU A 220 33.52 12.63 42.80
CA LEU A 220 34.00 11.83 43.94
C LEU A 220 35.51 11.98 44.15
N LEU A 221 36.30 12.01 43.07
CA LEU A 221 37.74 12.23 43.14
C LEU A 221 38.09 13.66 43.59
N SER A 222 37.34 14.68 43.16
CA SER A 222 37.54 16.05 43.63
C SER A 222 37.21 16.22 45.12
N ASP A 223 36.15 15.58 45.62
CA ASP A 223 35.78 15.65 47.05
C ASP A 223 36.80 14.92 47.94
N ILE A 224 37.33 13.77 47.47
CA ILE A 224 38.38 13.04 48.18
C ILE A 224 39.70 13.85 48.23
N LEU A 225 40.07 14.51 47.14
CA LEU A 225 41.28 15.35 47.07
C LEU A 225 41.15 16.63 47.94
N VAL A 226 39.96 17.23 48.02
CA VAL A 226 39.71 18.39 48.89
C VAL A 226 39.78 18.00 50.37
N HIS A 227 39.34 16.79 50.75
CA HIS A 227 39.43 16.30 52.13
C HIS A 227 40.82 15.76 52.54
N SER A 228 41.68 15.38 51.59
CA SER A 228 43.07 14.95 51.92
C SER A 228 44.05 16.09 52.16
N VAL A 229 43.71 17.33 51.77
CA VAL A 229 44.59 18.52 51.89
C VAL A 229 44.37 19.28 53.21
N GLN A 230 43.36 18.91 54.01
CA GLN A 230 43.05 19.55 55.31
C GLN A 230 43.47 18.74 56.55
N ARG A 231 44.40 17.77 56.43
CA ARG A 231 45.02 17.09 57.59
C ARG A 231 46.51 17.33 57.67
#